data_AF-A0A329VIC2-F1
#
_entry.id   AF-A0A329VIC2-F1
#
_cell.length_a   1.000
_cell.length_b   1.000
_cell.length_c   1.000
_cell.angle_alpha   90.00
_cell.angle_beta   90.00
_cell.angle_gamma   90.00
#
_symmetry.space_group_name_H-M   'P 1'
#
loop_
_entity.id
_entity.type
_entity.pdbx_description
1 polymer ?
#
loop_
_entity_poly.entity_id
_entity_poly.type
_entity_poly.pdbx_seq_one_letter_code
_entity_poly.pdbx_strand_id
1 'polypeptide(L)' 'QSLYLGIDYGEVGGRGSDALLGKHLAGSALGWRGSLKGVSYDLFVGVPLSKPAGFQTSPVTAGFNLYWQY' A
#
# COMPACT_ATOMS: atom_id res chain seq x y z
N GLN A 1 2.94 -5.00 -20.22
CA GLN A 1 3.40 -5.34 -18.86
C GLN A 1 4.21 -4.17 -18.34
N SER A 2 4.08 -3.80 -17.07
CA SER A 2 4.78 -2.66 -16.47
C SER A 2 5.09 -2.90 -15.01
N LEU A 3 6.30 -2.53 -14.60
CA LEU A 3 6.71 -2.46 -13.21
C LEU A 3 6.49 -1.03 -12.70
N TYR A 4 5.98 -0.88 -11.49
CA TYR A 4 5.74 0.42 -10.87
C TYR A 4 6.21 0.44 -9.41
N LEU A 5 6.65 1.62 -8.98
CA LEU A 5 7.00 1.94 -7.60
C LEU A 5 6.11 3.07 -7.13
N GLY A 6 5.60 2.95 -5.90
CA GLY A 6 4.78 3.94 -5.22
C GLY A 6 5.34 4.25 -3.85
N ILE A 7 5.27 5.51 -3.46
CA ILE A 7 5.59 5.98 -2.11
C ILE A 7 4.46 6.91 -1.70
N ASP A 8 3.94 6.72 -0.50
CA ASP A 8 2.89 7.54 0.07
C ASP A 8 3.23 8.00 1.49
N TYR A 9 2.65 9.13 1.87
CA TYR A 9 2.72 9.69 3.21
C TYR A 9 1.35 10.25 3.57
N GLY A 10 0.79 9.80 4.68
CA GLY A 10 -0.46 10.28 5.24
C GLY A 10 -0.26 10.81 6.64
N GLU A 11 -0.87 11.95 6.95
CA GLU A 11 -0.86 12.55 8.29
C GLU A 11 -2.27 12.95 8.71
N VAL A 12 -2.57 12.79 9.99
CA VAL A 12 -3.87 13.10 10.61
C VAL A 12 -3.66 14.19 11.66
N GLY A 13 -4.40 15.30 11.51
CA GLY A 13 -4.40 16.42 12.45
C GLY A 13 -5.83 16.88 12.80
N GLY A 14 -5.98 17.60 13.92
CA GLY A 14 -7.26 18.16 14.38
C GLY A 14 -7.64 17.78 15.81
N ARG A 15 -8.76 18.32 16.33
CA ARG A 15 -9.26 18.02 17.68
C ARG A 15 -9.58 16.52 17.79
N GLY A 16 -8.89 15.80 18.68
CA GLY A 16 -9.00 14.35 18.85
C GLY A 16 -7.82 13.54 18.28
N SER A 17 -6.93 14.16 17.49
CA SER A 17 -5.73 13.49 16.96
C SER A 17 -4.70 13.13 18.04
N ASP A 18 -4.77 13.74 19.22
CA ASP A 18 -3.92 13.41 20.37
C ASP A 18 -4.28 12.07 21.03
N ALA A 19 -5.48 11.54 20.77
CA ALA A 19 -5.92 10.23 21.25
C ALA A 19 -5.53 9.08 20.29
N LEU A 20 -4.97 9.39 19.12
CA LEU A 20 -4.51 8.40 18.16
C LEU A 20 -3.09 7.92 18.53
N LEU A 21 -2.86 6.61 18.41
CA LEU A 21 -1.55 5.98 18.65
C LEU A 21 -0.43 6.53 17.76
N GLY A 22 -0.79 7.21 16.66
CA GLY A 22 0.11 8.13 15.99
C GLY A 22 -0.55 8.93 14.90
N LYS A 23 0.19 9.94 14.45
CA LYS A 23 -0.32 11.01 13.59
C LYS A 23 0.13 10.90 12.15
N HIS A 24 1.14 10.10 11.84
CA HIS A 24 1.66 9.95 10.48
C HIS A 24 1.94 8.49 10.14
N LEU A 25 1.82 8.16 8.86
CA LEU A 25 2.15 6.86 8.28
C LEU A 25 2.78 7.10 6.91
N ALA A 26 3.94 6.49 6.67
CA ALA A 26 4.55 6.47 5.34
C ALA A 26 4.62 5.03 4.83
N GLY A 27 4.17 4.81 3.61
CA GLY A 27 4.18 3.53 2.92
C GLY A 27 5.02 3.57 1.66
N SER A 28 5.50 2.40 1.26
CA SER A 28 6.02 2.16 -0.08
C SER A 28 5.31 0.96 -0.68
N ALA A 29 5.22 0.93 -2.01
CA ALA A 29 4.67 -0.18 -2.77
C ALA A 29 5.53 -0.43 -4.02
N LEU A 30 5.74 -1.69 -4.35
CA LEU A 30 6.29 -2.16 -5.61
C LEU A 30 5.25 -3.09 -6.23
N GLY A 31 4.87 -2.84 -7.48
CA GLY A 31 3.93 -3.70 -8.18
C GLY A 31 4.28 -3.95 -9.63
N TRP A 32 3.76 -5.06 -10.13
CA TRP A 32 3.92 -5.51 -11.50
C TRP A 32 2.55 -5.85 -12.08
N ARG A 33 2.19 -5.17 -13.17
CA ARG A 33 0.90 -5.37 -13.83
C ARG A 33 1.07 -5.72 -15.30
N GLY A 34 0.12 -6.45 -15.84
CA GLY A 34 0.11 -6.83 -17.24
C GLY A 34 -1.24 -7.32 -17.69
N SER A 35 -1.34 -7.60 -18.99
CA SER A 35 -2.51 -8.25 -19.56
C SER A 35 -2.07 -9.28 -20.59
N LEU A 36 -2.83 -10.37 -20.66
CA LEU A 36 -2.65 -11.46 -21.60
C LEU A 36 -4.03 -12.01 -21.97
N LYS A 37 -4.37 -11.94 -23.26
CA LYS A 37 -5.57 -12.57 -23.86
C LYS A 37 -6.88 -12.36 -23.07
N GLY A 38 -7.20 -11.10 -22.73
CA GLY A 38 -8.44 -10.75 -22.00
C GLY A 38 -8.35 -10.86 -20.47
N VAL A 39 -7.24 -11.37 -19.95
CA VAL A 39 -6.94 -11.39 -18.51
C VAL A 39 -5.90 -10.33 -18.18
N SER A 40 -6.23 -9.41 -17.29
CA SER A 40 -5.27 -8.48 -16.68
C SER A 40 -4.92 -8.92 -15.26
N TYR A 41 -3.67 -8.75 -14.89
CA TYR A 41 -3.17 -9.06 -13.55
C TYR A 41 -2.41 -7.85 -13.00
N ASP A 42 -2.46 -7.70 -11.68
CA ASP A 42 -1.64 -6.76 -10.91
C ASP A 42 -1.17 -7.47 -9.64
N LEU A 43 0.14 -7.51 -9.40
CA LEU A 43 0.78 -8.08 -8.23
C LEU A 43 1.51 -6.96 -7.51
N PHE A 44 1.29 -6.77 -6.21
CA PHE A 44 1.96 -5.70 -5.47
C PHE A 44 2.41 -6.15 -4.08
N VAL A 45 3.54 -5.59 -3.63
CA VAL A 45 4.07 -5.72 -2.28
C VAL A 45 4.29 -4.32 -1.71
N GLY A 46 3.87 -4.09 -0.48
CA GLY A 46 4.01 -2.83 0.22
C GLY A 46 4.74 -3.00 1.54
N VAL A 47 5.59 -2.03 1.87
CA VAL A 47 6.36 -1.99 3.12
C VAL A 47 6.08 -0.65 3.82
N PRO A 48 5.64 -0.66 5.09
CA PRO A 48 5.52 0.57 5.87
C PRO A 48 6.92 1.12 6.17
N LEU A 49 7.22 2.32 5.66
CA LEU A 49 8.50 3.01 5.82
C LEU A 49 8.59 3.78 7.14
N SER A 50 7.48 4.41 7.55
CA SER A 50 7.39 5.13 8.83
C SER A 50 6.07 4.81 9.48
N LYS A 51 6.13 4.28 10.71
CA LYS A 51 4.96 3.93 11.52
C LYS A 51 5.11 4.47 12.93
N PRO A 52 4.02 4.90 13.59
CA PRO A 52 4.08 5.37 14.96
C PRO A 52 4.46 4.26 15.95
N ALA A 53 5.15 4.63 17.04
CA ALA A 53 5.50 3.71 18.10
C ALA A 53 4.23 3.11 18.73
N GLY A 54 4.05 1.79 18.59
CA GLY A 54 2.87 1.05 19.08
C GLY A 54 1.91 0.57 18.00
N PHE A 55 2.10 0.97 16.73
CA PHE A 55 1.28 0.47 15.62
C PHE A 55 1.75 -0.95 15.19
N GLN A 56 0.99 -1.96 15.61
CA GLN A 56 1.17 -3.37 15.23
C GLN A 56 0.68 -3.57 13.79
N THR A 57 1.55 -3.28 12.82
CA THR A 57 1.31 -3.62 11.40
C THR A 57 2.37 -4.62 10.94
N SER A 58 1.93 -5.56 10.10
CA SER A 58 2.81 -6.52 9.43
C SER A 58 3.96 -5.78 8.73
N PRO A 59 5.19 -6.30 8.81
CA PRO A 59 6.36 -5.63 8.21
C PRO A 59 6.28 -5.58 6.68
N VAL A 60 5.42 -6.40 6.06
CA VAL A 60 5.20 -6.47 4.62
C VAL A 60 3.72 -6.79 4.37
N THR A 61 3.11 -6.08 3.42
CA THR A 61 1.80 -6.37 2.86
C THR A 61 1.99 -6.87 1.43
N ALA A 62 1.32 -7.93 1.02
CA ALA A 62 1.31 -8.37 -0.37
C ALA A 62 -0.13 -8.55 -0.85
N GLY A 63 -0.39 -8.24 -2.11
CA GLY A 63 -1.72 -8.34 -2.70
C GLY A 63 -1.65 -8.63 -4.19
N PHE A 64 -2.76 -9.10 -4.73
CA PHE A 64 -2.92 -9.34 -6.15
C PHE A 64 -4.33 -8.97 -6.60
N ASN A 65 -4.46 -8.58 -7.85
CA ASN A 65 -5.73 -8.37 -8.53
C ASN A 65 -5.72 -9.10 -9.87
N LEU A 66 -6.85 -9.70 -10.21
CA LEU A 66 -7.09 -10.35 -11.50
C LEU A 66 -8.38 -9.81 -12.08
N TYR A 67 -8.32 -9.38 -13.32
CA TYR A 67 -9.47 -8.91 -14.08
C TYR A 67 -9.59 -9.76 -15.33
N TRP A 68 -10.75 -10.37 -15.54
CA TRP A 68 -11.06 -11.09 -16.77
C TRP A 68 -12.15 -10.33 -17.50
N GLN A 69 -11.92 -10.00 -18.76
CA GLN A 69 -12.94 -9.45 -19.65
C GLN A 69 -13.30 -10.49 -20.71
N TYR A 70 -14.58 -10.86 -20.75
CA TYR A 70 -15.19 -11.80 -21.69
C TYR A 70 -16.07 -11.04 -22.68
#